data_AF-A0A9E1VIP1-F1
#
_entry.id   AF-A0A9E1VIP1-F1
#
_cell.length_a   1.000
_cell.length_b   1.000
_cell.length_c   1.000
_cell.angle_alpha   90.00
_cell.angle_beta   90.00
_cell.angle_gamma   90.00
#
_symmetry.space_group_name_H-M   'P 1'
#
loop_
_entity.id
_entity.type
_entity.pdbx_description
1 polymer ?
#
loop_
_entity_poly.entity_id
_entity_poly.type
_entity_poly.pdbx_seq_one_letter_code
_entity_poly.pdbx_strand_id
1 'polypeptide(L)'
;MSGFLITDDNPEGYKLEDILTAIRNEVIQRATKITDDGRPEANMVVNNNIKILNHLAESITLAENSTSVLQKAFGDRSSDVPRIGKA
;
A
#
# COMPACT_ATOMS: atom_id res chain seq x y z
N MET A 1 -12.74 -2.09 13.79
CA MET A 1 -12.32 -0.73 13.41
C MET A 1 -11.01 -0.82 12.65
N SER A 2 -11.04 -0.57 11.34
CA SER A 2 -9.82 -0.29 10.56
C SER A 2 -9.43 1.15 10.86
N GLY A 3 -8.27 1.39 11.47
CA GLY A 3 -7.82 2.75 11.83
C GLY A 3 -7.25 3.55 10.67
N PHE A 4 -7.06 2.95 9.48
CA PHE A 4 -6.27 3.55 8.41
C PHE A 4 -6.98 3.60 7.06
N LEU A 5 -7.67 2.53 6.69
CA LEU A 5 -8.28 2.43 5.36
C LEU A 5 -9.65 3.08 5.32
N ILE A 6 -10.00 3.60 4.14
CA ILE A 6 -11.34 4.10 3.88
C ILE A 6 -12.38 2.98 4.04
N THR A 7 -13.31 3.18 4.96
CA THR A 7 -14.43 2.28 5.24
C THR A 7 -15.67 3.10 5.55
N ASP A 8 -16.84 2.48 5.70
CA ASP A 8 -18.06 3.20 6.07
C ASP A 8 -17.92 3.84 7.46
N ASP A 9 -17.26 3.14 8.38
CA ASP A 9 -16.89 3.66 9.71
C ASP A 9 -15.66 4.59 9.71
N ASN A 10 -15.02 4.81 8.55
CA ASN A 10 -13.81 5.64 8.42
C ASN A 10 -13.77 6.33 7.05
N PRO A 11 -14.67 7.30 6.78
CA PRO A 11 -14.79 7.94 5.47
C PRO A 11 -13.56 8.76 5.08
N GLU A 12 -12.82 9.28 6.07
CA GLU A 12 -11.59 10.06 5.89
C GLU A 12 -10.32 9.18 5.85
N GLY A 13 -10.49 7.86 5.75
CA GLY A 13 -9.37 6.92 5.63
C GLY A 13 -8.63 7.01 4.30
N TYR A 14 -7.46 6.41 4.23
CA TYR A 14 -6.65 6.33 3.02
C TYR A 14 -7.07 5.16 2.13
N LYS A 15 -6.79 5.26 0.82
CA LYS A 15 -6.81 4.07 -0.02
C LYS A 15 -5.60 3.20 0.29
N LEU A 16 -5.70 1.91 0.00
CA LEU A 16 -4.63 0.97 0.29
C LEU A 16 -3.37 1.29 -0.53
N GLU A 17 -3.55 1.62 -1.81
CA GLU A 17 -2.47 2.02 -2.72
C GLU A 17 -1.70 3.27 -2.22
N ASP A 18 -2.38 4.21 -1.55
CA ASP A 18 -1.76 5.41 -1.00
C ASP A 18 -0.84 5.07 0.17
N ILE A 19 -1.32 4.25 1.12
CA ILE A 19 -0.53 3.79 2.27
C ILE A 19 0.67 2.98 1.81
N LEU A 20 0.45 2.02 0.91
CA LEU A 20 1.53 1.16 0.41
C LEU A 20 2.59 1.98 -0.35
N THR A 21 2.16 3.00 -1.10
CA THR A 21 3.07 3.94 -1.77
C THR A 21 3.88 4.75 -0.77
N ALA A 22 3.26 5.24 0.31
CA ALA A 22 3.97 5.95 1.37
C ALA A 22 5.03 5.06 2.05
N ILE A 23 4.68 3.81 2.38
CA ILE A 23 5.61 2.83 2.95
C ILE A 23 6.76 2.54 1.98
N ARG A 24 6.47 2.34 0.68
CA ARG A 24 7.49 2.11 -0.35
C ARG A 24 8.52 3.25 -0.38
N ASN A 25 8.06 4.50 -0.32
CA ASN A 25 8.93 5.67 -0.32
C ASN A 25 9.85 5.69 0.91
N GLU A 26 9.33 5.38 2.10
CA GLU A 26 10.14 5.30 3.32
C GLU A 26 11.16 4.16 3.26
N VAL A 27 10.79 2.99 2.73
CA VAL A 27 11.71 1.85 2.59
C VAL A 27 12.85 2.20 1.64
N ILE A 28 12.56 2.86 0.50
CA ILE A 28 13.60 3.35 -0.43
C ILE A 28 14.54 4.31 0.31
N GLN A 29 14.00 5.31 1.02
CA GLN A 29 14.82 6.29 1.73
C GLN A 29 15.71 5.67 2.82
N ARG A 30 15.27 4.56 3.44
CA ARG A 30 16.08 3.84 4.43
C ARG A 30 17.14 2.97 3.76
N ALA A 31 16.80 2.30 2.67
CA ALA A 31 17.73 1.44 1.93
C ALA A 31 18.91 2.23 1.36
N THR A 32 18.68 3.44 0.83
CA THR A 32 19.74 4.29 0.28
C THR A 32 20.79 4.68 1.31
N LYS A 33 20.44 4.79 2.60
CA LYS A 33 21.38 5.15 3.67
C LYS A 33 22.45 4.09 3.95
N ILE A 34 22.23 2.85 3.54
CA ILE A 34 23.10 1.71 3.85
C ILE A 34 23.62 1.01 2.58
N THR A 35 23.39 1.59 1.39
CA THR A 35 23.75 0.95 0.12
C THR A 35 25.26 0.90 -0.11
N ASP A 36 26.02 1.87 0.43
CA ASP A 36 27.49 1.90 0.33
C ASP A 36 28.20 1.20 1.50
N ASP A 37 27.44 0.60 2.44
CA ASP A 37 28.00 -0.13 3.57
C ASP A 37 28.30 -1.57 3.17
N GLY A 38 29.59 -1.87 2.96
CA GLY A 38 30.07 -3.16 2.50
C GLY A 38 30.00 -4.30 3.53
N ARG A 39 29.53 -4.05 4.76
CA ARG A 39 29.42 -5.10 5.78
C ARG A 39 28.36 -6.15 5.37
N PRO A 40 28.58 -7.44 5.66
CA PRO A 40 27.63 -8.50 5.31
C PRO A 40 26.20 -8.26 5.83
N GLU A 41 26.07 -7.68 7.02
CA GLU A 41 24.78 -7.35 7.64
C GLU A 41 24.04 -6.27 6.83
N ALA A 42 24.74 -5.22 6.40
CA ALA A 42 24.15 -4.17 5.60
C ALA A 42 23.70 -4.70 4.23
N ASN A 43 24.54 -5.50 3.57
CA ASN A 43 24.19 -6.19 2.33
C ASN A 43 22.94 -7.07 2.48
N MET A 44 22.82 -7.80 3.58
CA MET A 44 21.64 -8.62 3.87
C MET A 44 20.37 -7.76 4.02
N VAL A 45 20.46 -6.63 4.72
CA VAL A 45 19.32 -5.71 4.90
C VAL A 45 18.92 -5.08 3.56
N VAL A 46 19.87 -4.66 2.72
CA VAL A 46 19.61 -4.14 1.38
C VAL A 46 18.88 -5.19 0.53
N ASN A 47 19.36 -6.44 0.52
CA ASN A 47 18.72 -7.52 -0.22
C ASN A 47 17.28 -7.79 0.24
N ASN A 48 17.03 -7.72 1.55
CA ASN A 48 15.68 -7.85 2.09
C ASN A 48 14.78 -6.68 1.69
N ASN A 49 15.30 -5.45 1.73
CA ASN A 49 14.56 -4.26 1.30
C ASN A 49 14.18 -4.35 -0.18
N ILE A 50 15.07 -4.82 -1.07
CA ILE A 50 14.75 -5.04 -2.49
C ILE A 50 13.57 -6.00 -2.65
N LYS A 51 13.54 -7.11 -1.90
CA LYS A 51 12.42 -8.06 -1.94
C LYS A 51 11.11 -7.44 -1.43
N ILE A 52 11.18 -6.69 -0.32
CA ILE A 52 10.03 -5.96 0.23
C ILE A 52 9.49 -4.95 -0.80
N LEU A 53 10.37 -4.21 -1.46
CA LEU A 53 9.98 -3.23 -2.48
C LEU A 53 9.26 -3.89 -3.67
N ASN A 54 9.69 -5.09 -4.09
CA ASN A 54 8.99 -5.86 -5.12
C ASN A 54 7.57 -6.25 -4.65
N HIS A 55 7.42 -6.79 -3.45
CA HIS A 55 6.10 -7.13 -2.90
C HIS A 55 5.19 -5.91 -2.74
N LEU A 56 5.74 -4.75 -2.35
CA LEU A 56 4.99 -3.50 -2.29
C LEU A 56 4.54 -3.05 -3.68
N ALA A 57 5.38 -3.15 -4.70
CA ALA A 57 5.02 -2.80 -6.07
C ALA A 57 3.89 -3.69 -6.62
N GLU A 58 3.97 -5.00 -6.38
CA GLU A 58 2.90 -5.95 -6.73
C GLU A 58 1.60 -5.62 -5.98
N SER A 59 1.70 -5.35 -4.68
CA SER A 59 0.54 -5.03 -3.84
C SER A 59 -0.15 -3.73 -4.25
N ILE A 60 0.62 -2.69 -4.60
CA ILE A 60 0.09 -1.41 -5.12
C ILE A 60 -0.68 -1.66 -6.42
N THR A 61 -0.09 -2.42 -7.35
CA THR A 61 -0.74 -2.76 -8.63
C THR A 61 -2.05 -3.50 -8.41
N LEU A 62 -2.08 -4.46 -7.48
CA LEU A 62 -3.30 -5.20 -7.12
C LEU A 62 -4.36 -4.30 -6.46
N ALA A 63 -3.94 -3.37 -5.61
CA ALA A 63 -4.84 -2.42 -4.96
C ALA A 63 -5.46 -1.44 -5.97
N GLU A 64 -4.66 -0.84 -6.84
CA GLU A 64 -5.12 0.04 -7.92
C GLU A 64 -6.07 -0.68 -8.88
N ASN A 65 -5.75 -1.94 -9.25
CA ASN A 65 -6.64 -2.76 -10.06
C ASN A 65 -7.98 -2.99 -9.36
N SER A 66 -7.96 -3.33 -8.07
CA SER A 66 -9.16 -3.53 -7.26
C SER A 66 -10.02 -2.26 -7.20
N THR A 67 -9.39 -1.10 -6.97
CA THR A 67 -10.06 0.21 -7.00
C THR A 67 -10.71 0.46 -8.36
N SER A 68 -10.01 0.16 -9.46
CA SER A 68 -10.53 0.31 -10.83
C SER A 68 -11.71 -0.62 -11.12
N VAL A 69 -11.64 -1.89 -10.70
CA VAL A 69 -12.74 -2.85 -10.82
C VAL A 69 -13.98 -2.35 -10.08
N LEU A 70 -13.84 -1.88 -8.85
CA LEU A 70 -14.95 -1.35 -8.06
C LEU A 70 -15.53 -0.08 -8.68
N GLN A 71 -14.69 0.83 -9.18
CA GLN A 71 -15.13 2.03 -9.88
C GLN A 71 -15.95 1.69 -11.13
N LYS A 72 -15.47 0.75 -11.94
CA LYS A 72 -16.15 0.32 -13.16
C LYS A 72 -17.48 -0.37 -12.87
N ALA A 73 -17.56 -1.17 -11.81
CA ALA A 73 -18.76 -1.94 -11.47
C ALA A 73 -19.83 -1.12 -10.75
N PHE A 74 -19.43 -0.18 -9.89
CA PHE A 74 -20.35 0.46 -8.94
C PHE A 74 -20.37 1.99 -9.01
N GLY A 75 -19.53 2.63 -9.84
CA GLY A 75 -19.38 4.10 -9.83
C GLY A 75 -18.83 4.59 -8.49
N ASP A 76 -18.90 5.90 -8.23
CA ASP A 76 -18.32 6.50 -7.02
C ASP A 76 -18.91 5.93 -5.72
N ARG A 77 -18.12 6.02 -4.64
CA ARG A 77 -18.53 5.50 -3.32
C ARG A 77 -19.68 6.35 -2.78
N SER A 78 -20.82 5.73 -2.50
CA SER A 78 -21.91 6.35 -1.73
C SER A 78 -21.65 6.16 -0.22
N SER A 79 -22.03 7.13 0.60
CA SER A 79 -21.98 7.05 2.06
C SER A 79 -23.06 6.14 2.65
N ASP A 80 -24.12 5.87 1.89
CA ASP A 80 -25.36 5.31 2.43
C ASP A 80 -25.42 3.78 2.33
N VAL A 81 -24.58 3.17 1.48
CA VAL A 81 -24.52 1.72 1.28
C VAL A 81 -23.09 1.26 1.04
N PRO A 82 -22.68 0.11 1.64
CA PRO A 82 -21.40 -0.50 1.34
C PRO A 82 -21.29 -0.78 -0.16
N ARG A 83 -20.15 -0.40 -0.76
CA ARG A 83 -19.88 -0.60 -2.18
C ARG A 83 -19.81 -2.10 -2.55
N ILE A 84 -19.37 -2.93 -1.61
CA ILE A 84 -19.39 -4.40 -1.67
C ILE A 84 -19.47 -4.94 -0.24
N GLY A 85 -20.12 -6.08 -0.04
CA GLY A 85 -20.26 -6.72 1.28
C GLY A 85 -21.62 -6.46 1.93
N LYS A 86 -21.72 -6.73 3.23
CA LYS A 86 -22.93 -6.49 4.04
C LYS A 86 -22.67 -5.29 4.96
N ALA A 87 -23.75 -4.56 5.27
CA ALA A 87 -23.77 -3.54 6.30
C ALA A 87 -23.68 -4.16 7.70
#